data_AF-I4YK69-F1
#
_entry.id   AF-I4YK69-F1
#
_cell.length_a   1.000
_cell.length_b   1.000
_cell.length_c   1.000
_cell.angle_alpha   90.00
_cell.angle_beta   90.00
_cell.angle_gamma   90.00
#
_symmetry.space_group_name_H-M   'P 1'
#
loop_
_entity.id
_entity.type
_entity.pdbx_description
1 polymer ?
#
loop_
_entity_poly.entity_id
_entity_poly.type
_entity_poly.pdbx_seq_one_letter_code
_entity_poly.pdbx_strand_id
1 'polypeptide(L)'
;MSHKASSPRTPDLFEYTLTIPTPSSEPTPAPVRPPTLASLSDVQLAQQLGQVVEDMQRRLERKGTRPEREIAVQQARSSLDRLVPRPAKQTRSSRSAKPALTLQEGQRKAVRAALVAGVAPAQVAKHFGLSLAAIDKVLAEAG
;
A
#
# COMPACT_ATOMS: atom_id res chain seq x y z
N MET A 1 -48.57 -2.99 42.23
CA MET A 1 -47.32 -3.65 41.78
C MET A 1 -47.45 -4.01 40.32
N SER A 2 -46.32 -4.02 39.61
CA SER A 2 -46.10 -4.52 38.24
C SER A 2 -46.17 -3.49 37.10
N HIS A 3 -45.07 -3.46 36.35
CA HIS A 3 -44.56 -2.36 35.54
C HIS A 3 -44.91 -2.58 34.07
N LYS A 4 -45.55 -1.59 33.43
CA LYS A 4 -45.61 -1.51 31.96
C LYS A 4 -44.29 -0.90 31.47
N ALA A 5 -43.39 -1.76 30.98
CA ALA A 5 -42.24 -1.33 30.21
C ALA A 5 -42.75 -0.77 28.86
N SER A 6 -42.93 0.55 28.80
CA SER A 6 -43.20 1.26 27.56
C SER A 6 -41.90 1.36 26.76
N SER A 7 -41.93 0.86 25.53
CA SER A 7 -40.84 0.90 24.55
C SER A 7 -40.25 2.32 24.39
N PRO A 8 -38.93 2.50 24.26
CA PRO A 8 -38.33 3.81 24.02
C PRO A 8 -38.65 4.24 22.58
N ARG A 9 -39.42 5.32 22.51
CA ARG A 9 -39.81 6.03 21.28
C ARG A 9 -38.53 6.63 20.67
N THR A 10 -38.11 6.15 19.51
CA THR A 10 -37.03 6.77 18.73
C THR A 10 -37.44 8.19 18.32
N PRO A 11 -36.62 9.23 18.55
CA PRO A 11 -36.89 10.54 17.99
C PRO A 11 -36.74 10.47 16.47
N ASP A 12 -37.80 10.84 15.75
CA ASP A 12 -37.81 11.00 14.31
C ASP A 12 -36.86 12.14 13.91
N LEU A 13 -35.89 11.85 13.05
CA LEU A 13 -34.78 12.75 12.68
C LEU A 13 -35.19 13.84 11.69
N PHE A 14 -36.46 13.90 11.30
CA PHE A 14 -36.96 14.80 10.25
C PHE A 14 -37.93 15.88 10.72
N GLU A 15 -38.27 15.94 12.01
CA GLU A 15 -39.17 16.97 12.59
C GLU A 15 -38.40 18.17 13.17
N TYR A 16 -37.27 18.55 12.54
CA TYR A 16 -36.73 19.89 12.73
C TYR A 16 -37.43 20.82 11.74
N THR A 17 -38.54 21.40 12.19
CA THR A 17 -39.07 22.65 11.62
C THR A 17 -37.97 23.70 11.74
N LEU A 18 -37.24 23.88 10.64
CA LEU A 18 -36.28 24.96 10.44
C LEU A 18 -37.06 26.27 10.48
N THR A 19 -37.14 26.90 11.65
CA THR A 19 -37.46 28.31 11.78
C THR A 19 -36.31 29.07 11.13
N ILE A 20 -36.41 29.30 9.81
CA ILE A 20 -35.45 30.09 9.05
C ILE A 20 -35.58 31.54 9.54
N PRO A 21 -34.56 32.14 10.17
CA PRO A 21 -34.56 33.59 10.32
C PRO A 21 -34.37 34.19 8.94
N THR A 22 -35.33 35.00 8.52
CA THR A 22 -35.31 35.78 7.28
C THR A 22 -33.96 36.50 7.13
N PRO A 23 -33.12 36.18 6.13
CA PRO A 23 -31.96 37.00 5.86
C PRO A 23 -32.41 38.28 5.16
N SER A 24 -32.03 39.40 5.78
CA SER A 24 -32.12 40.76 5.25
C SER A 24 -31.67 40.84 3.79
N SER A 25 -32.35 41.68 3.03
CA SER A 25 -32.16 42.01 1.62
C SER A 25 -30.69 42.25 1.21
N GLU A 26 -30.30 41.57 0.13
CA GLU A 26 -29.32 41.91 -0.92
C GLU A 26 -27.84 42.24 -0.56
N PRO A 27 -26.88 41.84 -1.42
CA PRO A 27 -26.82 42.30 -2.82
C PRO A 27 -26.79 41.17 -3.86
N THR A 28 -27.41 41.47 -5.01
CA THR A 28 -27.24 40.83 -6.32
C THR A 28 -25.87 40.14 -6.47
N PRO A 29 -25.82 38.83 -6.80
CA PRO A 29 -24.57 38.19 -7.18
C PRO A 29 -24.05 38.91 -8.43
N ALA A 30 -22.94 39.64 -8.26
CA ALA A 30 -22.21 40.20 -9.38
C ALA A 30 -21.91 39.08 -10.39
N PRO A 31 -22.00 39.35 -11.71
CA PRO A 31 -21.75 38.35 -12.72
C PRO A 31 -20.38 37.72 -12.46
N VAL A 32 -20.39 36.40 -12.25
CA VAL A 32 -19.18 35.59 -12.15
C VAL A 32 -18.45 35.77 -13.47
N ARG A 33 -17.44 36.65 -13.49
CA ARG A 33 -16.58 36.84 -14.64
C ARG A 33 -16.03 35.46 -15.01
N PRO A 34 -16.08 35.06 -16.29
CA PRO A 34 -15.45 33.83 -16.72
C PRO A 34 -13.98 33.86 -16.29
N PRO A 35 -13.38 32.69 -15.94
CA PRO A 35 -12.00 32.65 -15.50
C PRO A 35 -11.14 33.35 -16.55
N THR A 36 -10.38 34.35 -16.11
CA THR A 36 -9.53 35.26 -16.90
C THR A 36 -8.42 34.56 -17.68
N LEU A 37 -8.46 33.24 -17.83
CA LEU A 37 -7.56 32.44 -18.64
C LEU A 37 -7.70 32.79 -20.13
N ALA A 38 -8.89 33.17 -20.60
CA ALA A 38 -9.13 33.54 -21.99
C ALA A 38 -8.57 34.93 -22.38
N SER A 39 -8.12 35.73 -21.40
CA SER A 39 -7.57 37.08 -21.63
C SER A 39 -6.08 37.19 -21.31
N LEU A 40 -5.40 36.09 -20.98
CA LEU A 40 -3.96 36.09 -20.71
C LEU A 40 -3.21 36.21 -22.03
N SER A 41 -2.23 37.12 -22.07
CA SER A 41 -1.26 37.10 -23.17
C SER A 41 -0.35 35.88 -23.03
N ASP A 42 0.21 35.41 -24.15
CA ASP A 42 1.10 34.25 -24.18
C ASP A 42 2.27 34.38 -23.20
N VAL A 43 2.76 35.60 -22.97
CA VAL A 43 3.82 35.90 -22.01
C VAL A 43 3.36 35.66 -20.57
N GLN A 44 2.15 36.09 -20.22
CA GLN A 44 1.59 35.89 -18.89
C GLN A 44 1.27 34.40 -18.64
N LEU A 45 0.78 33.71 -19.66
CA LEU A 45 0.56 32.27 -19.60
C LEU A 45 1.87 31.51 -19.39
N ALA A 46 2.92 31.85 -20.14
CA ALA A 46 4.24 31.26 -20.00
C ALA A 46 4.84 31.50 -18.60
N GLN A 47 4.67 32.70 -18.04
CA GLN A 47 5.11 33.00 -16.68
C GLN A 47 4.39 32.16 -15.63
N GLN A 48 3.06 32.05 -15.72
CA GLN A 48 2.28 31.23 -14.78
C GLN A 48 2.62 29.75 -14.90
N LEU A 49 2.78 29.22 -16.11
CA LEU A 49 3.20 27.84 -16.34
C LEU A 49 4.60 27.58 -15.78
N GLY A 50 5.54 28.52 -15.97
CA GLY A 50 6.88 28.45 -15.39
C GLY A 50 6.84 28.36 -13.86
N GLN A 51 5.99 29.16 -13.22
CA GLN A 51 5.84 29.16 -11.77
C GLN A 51 5.21 27.87 -11.23
N VAL A 52 4.24 27.31 -11.96
CA VAL A 52 3.65 26.00 -11.61
C VAL A 52 4.68 24.89 -11.71
N VAL A 53 5.51 24.87 -12.77
CA VAL A 53 6.56 23.87 -12.94
C VAL A 53 7.59 23.96 -11.82
N GLU A 54 8.03 25.17 -11.48
CA GLU A 54 8.99 25.41 -10.41
C GLU A 54 8.45 24.95 -9.03
N ASP A 55 7.18 25.20 -8.76
CA ASP A 55 6.52 24.74 -7.53
C ASP A 55 6.32 23.22 -7.50
N MET A 56 6.01 22.60 -8.64
CA MET A 56 5.98 21.14 -8.75
C MET A 56 7.33 20.53 -8.47
N GLN A 57 8.41 21.12 -9.01
CA GLN A 57 9.77 20.66 -8.81
C GLN A 57 10.19 20.81 -7.34
N ARG A 58 9.93 21.98 -6.72
CA ARG A 58 10.13 22.19 -5.27
C ARG A 58 9.35 21.18 -4.42
N ARG A 59 8.11 20.84 -4.78
CA ARG A 59 7.31 19.83 -4.07
C ARG A 59 7.84 18.42 -4.26
N LEU A 60 8.37 18.10 -5.43
CA LEU A 60 8.94 16.79 -5.72
C LEU A 60 10.25 16.60 -4.94
N GLU A 61 11.11 17.61 -4.88
CA GLU A 61 12.34 17.62 -4.08
C GLU A 61 12.03 17.47 -2.58
N ARG A 62 11.02 18.20 -2.08
CA ARG A 62 10.53 18.04 -0.69
C ARG A 62 9.88 16.67 -0.42
N LYS A 63 9.33 16.00 -1.44
CA LYS A 63 8.82 14.62 -1.33
C LYS A 63 9.95 13.59 -1.36
N GLY A 64 11.10 13.92 -1.96
CA GLY A 64 12.30 13.07 -2.00
C GLY A 64 12.98 12.92 -0.64
N THR A 65 12.82 13.91 0.24
CA THR A 65 13.35 13.93 1.61
C THR A 65 12.20 14.01 2.60
N ARG A 66 11.40 12.94 2.74
CA ARG A 66 10.35 12.89 3.76
C ARG A 66 10.86 12.14 5.00
N PRO A 67 11.63 12.78 5.90
CA PRO A 67 12.18 12.14 7.09
C PRO A 67 11.08 11.54 7.96
N GLU A 68 9.87 12.11 7.95
CA GLU A 68 8.70 11.54 8.62
C GLU A 68 8.38 10.11 8.16
N ARG A 69 8.53 9.81 6.86
CA ARG A 69 8.30 8.46 6.33
C ARG A 69 9.37 7.51 6.81
N GLU A 70 10.64 7.93 6.83
CA GLU A 70 11.74 7.11 7.33
C GLU A 70 11.63 6.87 8.84
N ILE A 71 11.24 7.89 9.62
CA ILE A 71 10.95 7.78 11.04
C ILE A 71 9.79 6.80 11.26
N ALA A 72 8.70 6.93 10.50
CA ALA A 72 7.57 6.00 10.59
C ALA A 72 7.97 4.57 10.22
N VAL A 73 8.83 4.38 9.21
CA VAL A 73 9.37 3.06 8.85
C VAL A 73 10.25 2.50 9.97
N GLN A 74 11.11 3.32 10.60
CA GLN A 74 11.94 2.88 11.73
C GLN A 74 11.10 2.54 12.97
N GLN A 75 10.05 3.33 13.25
CA GLN A 75 9.11 3.05 14.34
C GLN A 75 8.30 1.78 14.08
N ALA A 76 7.85 1.57 12.84
CA ALA A 76 7.17 0.34 12.44
C ALA A 76 8.08 -0.88 12.60
N ARG A 77 9.34 -0.79 12.13
CA ARG A 77 10.35 -1.86 12.29
C ARG A 77 10.59 -2.22 13.75
N SER A 78 10.85 -1.22 14.59
CA SER A 78 11.08 -1.45 16.03
C SER A 78 9.85 -2.00 16.75
N SER A 79 8.64 -1.66 16.30
CA SER A 79 7.40 -2.25 16.82
C SER A 79 7.25 -3.71 16.38
N LEU A 80 7.61 -4.01 15.12
CA LEU A 80 7.57 -5.37 14.57
C LEU A 80 8.59 -6.28 15.28
N ASP A 81 9.81 -5.81 15.55
CA ASP A 81 10.83 -6.54 16.31
C ASP A 81 10.37 -6.91 17.72
N ARG A 82 9.51 -6.09 18.35
CA ARG A 82 8.92 -6.39 19.66
C ARG A 82 7.81 -7.44 19.60
N LEU A 83 7.13 -7.53 18.45
CA LEU A 83 6.01 -8.45 18.24
C LEU A 83 6.44 -9.80 17.67
N VAL A 84 7.60 -9.86 16.98
CA VAL A 84 8.19 -11.12 16.57
C VAL A 84 8.53 -11.90 17.83
N PRO A 85 7.93 -13.09 18.04
CA PRO A 85 8.31 -13.95 19.15
C PRO A 85 9.80 -14.22 19.03
N ARG A 86 10.60 -13.62 19.92
CA ARG A 86 12.02 -13.90 20.03
C ARG A 86 12.12 -15.41 20.21
N PRO A 87 12.66 -16.18 19.25
CA PRO A 87 12.73 -17.62 19.41
C PRO A 87 13.54 -17.85 20.68
N ALA A 88 12.86 -18.35 21.71
CA ALA A 88 13.50 -18.77 22.94
C ALA A 88 14.67 -19.63 22.50
N LYS A 89 15.88 -19.27 22.96
CA LYS A 89 17.11 -19.98 22.65
C LYS A 89 16.85 -21.46 22.87
N GLN A 90 16.57 -22.16 21.78
CA GLN A 90 16.39 -23.59 21.75
C GLN A 90 17.81 -24.14 21.83
N THR A 91 18.29 -24.24 23.07
CA THR A 91 19.39 -25.13 23.43
C THR A 91 19.06 -26.49 22.82
N ARG A 92 19.91 -26.92 21.88
CA ARG A 92 19.85 -28.14 21.05
C ARG A 92 19.17 -27.98 19.68
N SER A 93 19.92 -27.43 18.73
CA SER A 93 20.26 -28.16 17.51
C SER A 93 21.45 -27.48 16.85
N SER A 94 22.64 -27.87 17.28
CA SER A 94 23.86 -27.57 16.55
C SER A 94 23.90 -28.41 15.27
N ARG A 95 24.27 -27.74 14.18
CA ARG A 95 24.59 -28.29 12.84
C ARG A 95 23.40 -28.61 11.92
N SER A 96 23.01 -27.59 11.15
CA SER A 96 22.78 -27.81 9.72
C SER A 96 23.68 -26.84 8.96
N ALA A 97 24.99 -27.09 9.05
CA ALA A 97 25.90 -26.67 8.00
C ALA A 97 25.42 -27.32 6.70
N LYS A 98 25.10 -26.51 5.68
CA LYS A 98 25.04 -26.99 4.29
C LYS A 98 26.34 -27.77 4.04
N PRO A 99 26.29 -29.00 3.48
CA PRO A 99 26.04 -29.13 2.05
C PRO A 99 25.29 -30.42 1.68
N ALA A 100 23.97 -30.36 1.67
CA ALA A 100 23.14 -31.20 0.81
C ALA A 100 21.76 -30.57 0.82
N LEU A 101 21.46 -29.70 -0.14
CA LEU A 101 20.09 -29.31 -0.43
C LEU A 101 19.40 -30.54 -1.04
N THR A 102 19.15 -31.58 -0.24
CA THR A 102 18.16 -32.58 -0.59
C THR A 102 16.84 -31.83 -0.56
N LEU A 103 16.39 -31.41 -1.74
CA LEU A 103 15.07 -30.84 -1.93
C LEU A 103 14.06 -31.73 -1.21
N GLN A 104 13.18 -31.12 -0.43
CA GLN A 104 12.09 -31.87 0.20
C GLN A 104 11.29 -32.55 -0.91
N GLU A 105 10.75 -33.73 -0.62
CA GLU A 105 10.01 -34.52 -1.61
C GLU A 105 8.88 -33.72 -2.28
N GLY A 106 8.16 -32.91 -1.50
CA GLY A 106 7.15 -31.99 -2.01
C GLY A 106 7.71 -30.92 -2.97
N GLN A 107 8.89 -30.38 -2.67
CA GLN A 107 9.57 -29.40 -3.55
C GLN A 107 10.05 -30.07 -4.84
N ARG A 108 10.57 -31.30 -4.79
CA ARG A 108 10.95 -32.06 -5.99
C ARG A 108 9.75 -32.30 -6.89
N LYS A 109 8.62 -32.74 -6.32
CA LYS A 109 7.37 -32.93 -7.08
C LYS A 109 6.87 -31.65 -7.71
N ALA A 110 6.91 -30.53 -6.99
CA ALA A 110 6.51 -29.23 -7.53
C ALA A 110 7.43 -28.76 -8.68
N VAL A 111 8.75 -28.91 -8.52
CA VAL A 111 9.73 -28.59 -9.58
C VAL A 111 9.49 -29.47 -10.81
N ARG A 112 9.27 -30.79 -10.63
CA ARG A 112 8.94 -31.70 -11.73
C ARG A 112 7.66 -31.30 -12.45
N ALA A 113 6.59 -31.00 -11.71
CA ALA A 113 5.32 -30.57 -12.28
C ALA A 113 5.47 -29.27 -13.11
N ALA A 114 6.25 -28.30 -12.61
CA ALA A 114 6.52 -27.06 -13.33
C ALA A 114 7.29 -27.30 -14.64
N LEU A 115 8.28 -28.20 -14.63
CA LEU A 115 9.03 -28.55 -15.84
C LEU A 115 8.15 -29.28 -16.87
N VAL A 116 7.31 -30.23 -16.41
CA VAL A 116 6.32 -30.91 -17.27
C VAL A 116 5.31 -29.93 -17.86
N ALA A 117 4.94 -28.88 -17.10
CA ALA A 117 4.10 -27.79 -17.58
C ALA A 117 4.81 -26.83 -18.57
N GLY A 118 6.07 -27.08 -18.93
CA GLY A 118 6.82 -26.29 -19.91
C GLY A 118 7.43 -25.00 -19.35
N VAL A 119 7.48 -24.84 -18.03
CA VAL A 119 8.12 -23.67 -17.41
C VAL A 119 9.64 -23.77 -17.56
N ALA A 120 10.27 -22.71 -18.06
CA ALA A 120 11.71 -22.67 -18.28
C ALA A 120 12.51 -22.97 -16.97
N PRO A 121 13.55 -23.81 -17.00
CA PRO A 121 14.33 -24.19 -15.81
C PRO A 121 14.90 -22.99 -15.04
N ALA A 122 15.35 -21.95 -15.74
CA ALA A 122 15.85 -20.72 -15.13
C ALA A 122 14.78 -19.95 -14.35
N GLN A 123 13.53 -20.04 -14.78
CA GLN A 123 12.40 -19.42 -14.10
C GLN A 123 12.03 -20.22 -12.84
N VAL A 124 12.05 -21.55 -12.92
CA VAL A 124 11.88 -22.43 -11.76
C VAL A 124 13.00 -22.21 -10.74
N ALA A 125 14.25 -22.04 -11.18
CA ALA A 125 15.39 -21.74 -10.31
C ALA A 125 15.17 -20.48 -9.48
N LYS A 126 14.70 -19.42 -10.12
CA LYS A 126 14.40 -18.14 -9.48
C LYS A 126 13.26 -18.25 -8.47
N HIS A 127 12.15 -18.91 -8.85
CA HIS A 127 10.98 -19.04 -7.97
C HIS A 127 11.22 -19.93 -6.75
N PHE A 128 12.03 -20.98 -6.89
CA PHE A 128 12.31 -21.92 -5.81
C PHE A 128 13.60 -21.58 -5.04
N GLY A 129 14.36 -20.56 -5.46
CA GLY A 129 15.63 -20.18 -4.83
C GLY A 129 16.71 -21.26 -4.96
N LEU A 130 16.70 -22.01 -6.07
CA LEU A 130 17.58 -23.14 -6.31
C LEU A 130 18.63 -22.79 -7.37
N SER A 131 19.78 -23.47 -7.34
CA SER A 131 20.73 -23.41 -8.44
C SER A 131 20.21 -24.21 -9.64
N LEU A 132 20.64 -23.83 -10.85
CA LEU A 132 20.33 -24.59 -12.07
C LEU A 132 20.79 -26.05 -11.94
N ALA A 133 21.99 -26.28 -11.39
CA ALA A 133 22.50 -27.62 -11.12
C ALA A 133 21.62 -28.45 -10.18
N ALA A 134 20.86 -27.83 -9.28
CA ALA A 134 19.91 -28.55 -8.43
C ALA A 134 18.65 -28.98 -9.22
N ILE A 135 18.22 -28.18 -10.20
CA ILE A 135 17.11 -28.53 -11.09
C ILE A 135 17.53 -29.61 -12.07
N ASP A 136 18.74 -29.53 -12.62
CA ASP A 136 19.29 -30.56 -13.52
C ASP A 136 19.39 -31.92 -12.82
N LYS A 137 19.71 -31.94 -11.53
CA LYS A 137 19.68 -33.16 -10.71
C LYS A 137 18.26 -33.72 -10.54
N VAL A 138 17.25 -32.87 -10.36
CA VAL A 138 15.85 -33.31 -10.28
C VAL A 138 15.36 -33.86 -11.61
N LEU A 139 15.84 -33.30 -12.72
CA LEU A 139 15.58 -33.80 -14.07
C LEU A 139 16.25 -35.16 -14.31
N ALA A 140 17.51 -35.31 -13.88
CA ALA A 140 18.26 -36.55 -14.01
C ALA A 140 17.71 -37.70 -13.14
N GLU A 141 17.06 -37.40 -12.01
CA GLU A 141 16.35 -38.38 -11.16
C GLU A 141 14.93 -38.71 -11.66
N ALA A 142 14.48 -38.17 -12.79
CA ALA A 142 13.12 -38.35 -13.33
C ALA A 142 13.05 -39.18 -14.61
N GLY A 143 14.19 -39.49 -15.23
CA GLY A 143 14.32 -40.49 -16.31
C GLY A 143 14.68 -41.85 -15.74
#